data_AF-A0A2A7SD54-F1
#
_entry.id   AF-A0A2A7SD54-F1
#
_cell.length_a   1.000
_cell.length_b   1.000
_cell.length_c   1.000
_cell.angle_alpha   90.00
_cell.angle_beta   90.00
_cell.angle_gamma   90.00
#
_symmetry.space_group_name_H-M   'P 1'
#
loop_
_entity.id
_entity.type
_entity.pdbx_description
1 polymer ?
#
loop_
_entity_poly.entity_id
_entity_poly.type
_entity_poly.pdbx_seq_one_letter_code
_entity_poly.pdbx_strand_id
1 'polypeptide(L)'
;MIFYAPSILSVGERASTLYETFVKRYSMAVISNAVFGDIMSGITDDADERAGLNRYASRLSRENSYVELQARYTGMMLSVSFPQAREKQGLFLDEVMARAEHGSGLAEQLVHIGNAREIVSYFVLFEDILKSVIEQLGGNRNARNSELIDELRKLVRGKEPAFLEALSSRSQIDDFSTIYLLWRYFSRVRNLLVHDGGYYGPEWREDYLKLKRSLSNRLLKADYIQFHSLADEFGADAELQNGFYSPSNLVVNLLHNFSKVVMESLYLSEII
;
A
#
# COMPACT_ATOMS: atom_id res chain seq x y z
N MET A 1 -6.95 13.15 -10.75
CA MET A 1 -6.46 12.60 -9.46
C MET A 1 -5.98 13.77 -8.59
N ILE A 2 -6.63 14.08 -7.47
CA ILE A 2 -6.16 15.18 -6.59
C ILE A 2 -5.20 14.58 -5.58
N PHE A 3 -3.91 14.61 -5.87
CA PHE A 3 -2.90 14.44 -4.83
C PHE A 3 -2.87 15.73 -4.02
N TYR A 4 -3.41 15.71 -2.80
CA TYR A 4 -3.05 16.74 -1.83
C TYR A 4 -1.53 16.66 -1.64
N ALA A 5 -0.84 17.79 -1.70
CA ALA A 5 0.60 17.84 -1.50
C ALA A 5 0.94 17.13 -0.16
N PRO A 6 1.71 16.03 -0.19
CA PRO A 6 2.09 15.33 1.02
C PRO A 6 2.80 16.29 1.96
N SER A 7 2.37 16.32 3.21
CA SER A 7 3.03 17.09 4.26
C SER A 7 3.50 16.16 5.35
N ILE A 8 4.59 16.52 6.01
CA ILE A 8 5.07 15.87 7.22
C ILE A 8 5.70 16.95 8.10
N LEU A 9 5.52 16.85 9.42
CA LEU A 9 6.12 17.78 10.36
C LEU A 9 7.64 17.77 10.19
N SER A 10 8.23 18.96 10.08
CA SER A 10 9.68 19.11 9.91
C SER A 10 10.44 18.59 11.12
N VAL A 11 11.57 17.94 10.85
CA VAL A 11 12.53 17.47 11.84
C VAL A 11 13.15 18.70 12.54
N GLY A 12 12.91 18.86 13.84
CA GLY A 12 13.51 19.95 14.65
C GLY A 12 14.95 19.66 15.07
N GLU A 13 15.65 20.64 15.66
CA GLU A 13 17.06 20.52 16.05
C GLU A 13 17.37 19.44 17.11
N ARG A 14 16.35 18.99 17.87
CA ARG A 14 16.46 17.91 18.86
C ARG A 14 15.67 16.65 18.45
N ALA A 15 15.41 16.50 17.16
CA ALA A 15 14.56 15.41 16.72
C ALA A 15 15.19 14.04 16.97
N SER A 16 14.30 13.10 17.33
CA SER A 16 14.60 11.69 17.45
C SER A 16 15.16 11.12 16.15
N THR A 17 16.22 10.32 16.22
CA THR A 17 16.76 9.60 15.06
C THR A 17 15.73 8.67 14.42
N LEU A 18 14.79 8.13 15.23
CA LEU A 18 13.69 7.32 14.73
C LEU A 18 12.70 8.13 13.90
N TYR A 19 12.33 9.33 14.38
CA TYR A 19 11.41 10.20 13.65
C TYR A 19 12.04 10.70 12.35
N GLU A 20 13.32 11.08 12.37
CA GLU A 20 14.05 11.47 11.16
C GLU A 20 14.12 10.31 10.13
N THR A 21 14.37 9.09 10.60
CA THR A 21 14.37 7.88 9.75
C THR A 21 12.99 7.64 9.14
N PHE A 22 11.93 7.80 9.93
CA PHE A 22 10.56 7.72 9.44
C PHE A 22 10.28 8.77 8.37
N VAL A 23 10.62 10.04 8.62
CA VAL A 23 10.41 11.14 7.65
C VAL A 23 11.08 10.82 6.31
N LYS A 24 12.34 10.37 6.31
CA LYS A 24 13.06 9.99 5.09
C LYS A 24 12.37 8.86 4.32
N ARG A 25 11.99 7.78 5.03
CA ARG A 25 11.32 6.61 4.42
C ARG A 25 9.92 6.98 3.91
N TYR A 26 9.16 7.75 4.68
CA TYR A 26 7.85 8.28 4.31
C TYR A 26 7.94 9.14 3.05
N SER A 27 8.82 10.15 3.03
CA SER A 27 8.97 11.04 1.89
C SER A 27 9.32 10.29 0.61
N MET A 28 10.25 9.32 0.66
CA MET A 28 10.60 8.51 -0.50
C MET A 28 9.42 7.70 -1.05
N ALA A 29 8.67 7.05 -0.16
CA ALA A 29 7.52 6.22 -0.52
C ALA A 29 6.42 7.07 -1.18
N VAL A 30 6.05 8.18 -0.53
CA VAL A 30 4.98 9.04 -1.03
C VAL A 30 5.35 9.74 -2.33
N ILE A 31 6.60 10.23 -2.47
CA ILE A 31 7.07 10.86 -3.72
C ILE A 31 7.08 9.83 -4.85
N SER A 32 7.58 8.61 -4.60
CA SER A 32 7.59 7.55 -5.61
C SER A 32 6.17 7.21 -6.08
N ASN A 33 5.22 7.12 -5.16
CA ASN A 33 3.83 6.83 -5.50
C ASN A 33 3.17 7.99 -6.28
N ALA A 34 3.46 9.24 -5.90
CA ALA A 34 2.95 10.42 -6.61
C ALA A 34 3.48 10.49 -8.05
N VAL A 35 4.79 10.29 -8.25
CA VAL A 35 5.40 10.27 -9.59
C VAL A 35 4.85 9.13 -10.43
N PHE A 36 4.71 7.94 -9.85
CA PHE A 36 4.13 6.80 -10.55
C PHE A 36 2.68 7.08 -10.99
N GLY A 37 1.85 7.63 -10.10
CA GLY A 37 0.47 7.99 -10.41
C GLY A 37 0.36 9.03 -11.53
N ASP A 38 1.23 10.03 -11.55
CA ASP A 38 1.28 11.07 -12.58
C ASP A 38 1.64 10.49 -13.96
N ILE A 39 2.70 9.67 -14.03
CA ILE A 39 3.11 8.97 -15.26
C ILE A 39 1.97 8.10 -15.80
N MET A 40 1.33 7.32 -14.93
CA MET A 40 0.24 6.44 -15.35
C MET A 40 -1.02 7.21 -15.79
N SER A 41 -1.28 8.38 -15.20
CA SER A 41 -2.35 9.28 -15.67
C SER A 41 -2.06 9.78 -17.09
N GLY A 42 -0.83 10.23 -17.37
CA GLY A 42 -0.41 10.64 -18.71
C GLY A 42 -0.64 9.55 -19.76
N ILE A 43 -0.24 8.32 -19.46
CA ILE A 43 -0.45 7.15 -20.33
C ILE A 43 -1.95 6.85 -20.53
N THR A 44 -2.77 7.12 -19.52
CA THR A 44 -4.22 6.87 -19.59
C THR A 44 -4.92 7.90 -20.48
N ASP A 45 -4.49 9.15 -20.40
CA ASP A 45 -5.07 10.29 -21.12
C ASP A 45 -4.61 10.35 -22.58
N ASP A 46 -3.42 9.83 -22.92
CA ASP A 46 -2.90 9.75 -24.29
C ASP A 46 -3.22 8.40 -24.97
N ALA A 47 -4.02 8.45 -26.04
CA ALA A 47 -4.45 7.27 -26.77
C ALA A 47 -3.30 6.49 -27.45
N ASP A 48 -2.28 7.19 -27.94
CA ASP A 48 -1.12 6.59 -28.62
C ASP A 48 -0.20 5.91 -27.62
N GLU A 49 0.04 6.54 -26.46
CA GLU A 49 0.80 5.93 -25.35
C GLU A 49 0.08 4.68 -24.82
N ARG A 50 -1.23 4.77 -24.58
CA ARG A 50 -2.05 3.62 -24.16
C ARG A 50 -1.99 2.47 -25.16
N ALA A 51 -2.09 2.77 -26.45
CA ALA A 51 -1.96 1.77 -27.50
C ALA A 51 -0.55 1.16 -27.53
N GLY A 52 0.49 1.96 -27.32
CA GLY A 52 1.87 1.52 -27.16
C GLY A 52 2.05 0.54 -26.02
N LEU A 53 1.50 0.86 -24.84
CA LEU A 53 1.52 0.00 -23.66
C LEU A 53 0.82 -1.35 -23.92
N ASN A 54 -0.37 -1.33 -24.53
CA ASN A 54 -1.11 -2.55 -24.85
C ASN A 54 -0.35 -3.43 -25.84
N ARG A 55 0.27 -2.85 -26.87
CA ARG A 55 1.13 -3.59 -27.81
C ARG A 55 2.33 -4.21 -27.10
N TYR A 56 2.99 -3.45 -26.22
CA TYR A 56 4.14 -3.94 -25.46
C TYR A 56 3.77 -5.10 -24.53
N ALA A 57 2.67 -5.00 -23.79
CA ALA A 57 2.20 -6.07 -22.91
C ALA A 57 1.78 -7.32 -23.68
N SER A 58 1.05 -7.15 -24.80
CA SER A 58 0.67 -8.26 -25.68
C SER A 58 1.89 -8.98 -26.26
N ARG A 59 2.98 -8.24 -26.51
CA ARG A 59 4.24 -8.81 -26.94
C ARG A 59 4.88 -9.63 -25.84
N LEU A 60 4.93 -9.10 -24.61
CA LEU A 60 5.50 -9.80 -23.45
C LEU A 60 4.75 -11.09 -23.08
N SER A 61 3.44 -11.16 -23.29
CA SER A 61 2.66 -12.38 -23.03
C SER A 61 2.82 -13.45 -24.10
N ARG A 62 3.12 -13.07 -25.35
CA ARG A 62 3.12 -13.99 -26.49
C ARG A 62 4.50 -14.38 -27.01
N GLU A 63 5.47 -13.47 -26.96
CA GLU A 63 6.80 -13.70 -27.54
C GLU A 63 7.75 -14.31 -26.51
N ASN A 64 8.30 -15.49 -26.83
CA ASN A 64 9.37 -16.09 -26.04
C ASN A 64 10.73 -15.51 -26.49
N SER A 65 11.21 -14.51 -25.76
CA SER A 65 12.50 -13.87 -26.02
C SER A 65 13.68 -14.86 -26.05
N TYR A 66 13.59 -15.99 -25.34
CA TYR A 66 14.60 -17.04 -25.39
C TYR A 66 14.58 -17.86 -26.68
N VAL A 67 13.42 -17.99 -27.35
CA VAL A 67 13.33 -18.59 -28.69
C VAL A 67 14.02 -17.69 -29.70
N GLU A 68 13.78 -16.39 -29.64
CA GLU A 68 14.46 -15.43 -30.51
C GLU A 68 15.97 -15.40 -30.25
N LEU A 69 16.37 -15.41 -28.98
CA LEU A 69 17.78 -15.46 -28.58
C LEU A 69 18.44 -16.75 -29.09
N GLN A 70 17.77 -17.90 -28.95
CA GLN A 70 18.27 -19.18 -29.46
C GLN A 70 18.45 -19.15 -30.98
N ALA A 71 17.51 -18.57 -31.72
CA ALA A 71 17.61 -18.41 -33.17
C ALA A 71 18.81 -17.53 -33.57
N ARG A 72 19.04 -16.41 -32.86
CA ARG A 72 20.19 -15.53 -33.10
C ARG A 72 21.53 -16.24 -32.87
N TYR A 73 21.67 -16.97 -31.76
CA TYR A 73 22.89 -17.74 -31.47
C TYR A 73 23.14 -18.85 -32.48
N THR A 74 22.07 -19.53 -32.90
CA THR A 74 22.16 -20.56 -33.97
C THR A 74 22.64 -19.94 -35.28
N GLY A 75 22.16 -18.75 -35.64
CA GLY A 75 22.63 -18.00 -36.81
C GLY A 75 24.10 -17.57 -36.74
N MET A 76 24.66 -17.44 -35.53
CA MET A 76 26.09 -17.19 -35.29
C MET A 76 26.92 -18.49 -35.22
N MET A 77 26.33 -19.64 -35.55
CA MET A 77 26.94 -20.97 -35.37
C MET A 77 27.35 -21.29 -33.93
N LEU A 78 26.70 -20.66 -32.94
CA LEU A 78 26.91 -20.94 -31.53
C LEU A 78 25.83 -21.92 -31.04
N SER A 79 26.26 -23.02 -30.42
CA SER A 79 25.35 -23.97 -29.77
C SER A 79 25.16 -23.58 -28.32
N VAL A 80 24.06 -22.87 -28.03
CA VAL A 80 23.67 -22.48 -26.67
C VAL A 80 22.24 -22.96 -26.41
N SER A 81 22.04 -23.63 -25.29
CA SER A 81 20.74 -24.11 -24.85
C SER A 81 20.10 -23.09 -23.91
N PHE A 82 18.84 -22.74 -24.18
CA PHE A 82 18.01 -21.92 -23.29
C PHE A 82 16.81 -22.75 -22.83
N PRO A 83 16.90 -23.46 -21.69
CA PRO A 83 15.78 -24.24 -21.15
C PRO A 83 14.48 -23.42 -21.00
N GLN A 84 14.62 -22.12 -20.75
CA GLN A 84 13.54 -21.14 -20.60
C GLN A 84 12.70 -20.95 -21.88
N ALA A 85 13.20 -21.38 -23.04
CA ALA A 85 12.43 -21.41 -24.28
C ALA A 85 11.19 -22.33 -24.18
N ARG A 86 11.16 -23.25 -23.22
CA ARG A 86 10.04 -24.17 -22.96
C ARG A 86 9.16 -23.76 -21.77
N GLU A 87 9.53 -22.71 -21.05
CA GLU A 87 8.80 -22.22 -19.87
C GLU A 87 7.67 -21.27 -20.26
N LYS A 88 6.63 -21.19 -19.41
CA LYS A 88 5.55 -20.21 -19.59
C LYS A 88 6.10 -18.80 -19.38
N GLN A 89 6.07 -17.98 -20.42
CA GLN A 89 6.45 -16.57 -20.38
C GLN A 89 5.26 -15.69 -19.94
N GLY A 90 5.54 -14.44 -19.57
CA GLY A 90 4.50 -13.49 -19.15
C GLY A 90 3.90 -13.75 -17.76
N LEU A 91 4.16 -14.89 -17.11
CA LEU A 91 3.62 -15.26 -15.79
C LEU A 91 2.08 -15.13 -15.75
N PHE A 92 1.55 -14.26 -14.87
CA PHE A 92 0.13 -13.94 -14.72
C PHE A 92 -0.34 -12.76 -15.58
N LEU A 93 0.49 -12.26 -16.52
CA LEU A 93 0.14 -11.12 -17.37
C LEU A 93 -1.12 -11.39 -18.21
N ASP A 94 -1.38 -12.64 -18.61
CA ASP A 94 -2.61 -13.01 -19.32
C ASP A 94 -3.86 -12.69 -18.48
N GLU A 95 -3.82 -12.94 -17.17
CA GLU A 95 -4.94 -12.64 -16.27
C GLU A 95 -5.09 -11.14 -16.05
N VAL A 96 -3.98 -10.40 -15.96
CA VAL A 96 -3.99 -8.94 -15.88
C VAL A 96 -4.58 -8.33 -17.16
N MET A 97 -4.19 -8.86 -18.33
CA MET A 97 -4.72 -8.43 -19.62
C MET A 97 -6.20 -8.76 -19.78
N ALA A 98 -6.64 -9.96 -19.39
CA ALA A 98 -8.05 -10.33 -19.43
C ALA A 98 -8.91 -9.40 -18.56
N ARG A 99 -8.40 -9.00 -17.38
CA ARG A 99 -9.07 -8.00 -16.54
C ARG A 99 -9.10 -6.61 -17.18
N ALA A 100 -7.99 -6.21 -17.80
CA ALA A 100 -7.89 -4.94 -18.52
C ALA A 100 -8.90 -4.85 -19.67
N GLU A 101 -9.13 -5.95 -20.40
CA GLU A 101 -10.08 -6.03 -21.53
C GLU A 101 -11.55 -5.93 -21.08
N HIS A 102 -11.87 -6.40 -19.87
CA HIS A 102 -13.22 -6.38 -19.31
C HIS A 102 -13.48 -5.24 -18.30
N GLY A 103 -12.50 -4.36 -18.09
CA GLY A 103 -12.53 -3.33 -17.07
C GLY A 103 -11.97 -2.01 -17.57
N SER A 104 -11.19 -1.36 -16.72
CA SER A 104 -10.67 0.00 -16.91
C SER A 104 -9.40 0.12 -17.79
N GLY A 105 -9.00 -0.96 -18.46
CA GLY A 105 -7.81 -0.98 -19.29
C GLY A 105 -6.50 -1.25 -18.52
N LEU A 106 -5.42 -1.49 -19.26
CA LEU A 106 -4.16 -1.99 -18.70
C LEU A 106 -3.46 -0.95 -17.82
N ALA A 107 -3.52 0.33 -18.17
CA ALA A 107 -2.92 1.39 -17.37
C ALA A 107 -3.52 1.43 -15.96
N GLU A 108 -4.84 1.35 -15.83
CA GLU A 108 -5.48 1.32 -14.51
C GLU A 108 -5.15 0.05 -13.72
N GLN A 109 -5.08 -1.12 -14.39
CA GLN A 109 -4.63 -2.35 -13.74
C GLN A 109 -3.19 -2.23 -13.20
N LEU A 110 -2.29 -1.57 -13.95
CA LEU A 110 -0.94 -1.28 -13.48
C LEU A 110 -0.93 -0.30 -12.30
N VAL A 111 -1.86 0.66 -12.25
CA VAL A 111 -2.05 1.52 -11.07
C VAL A 111 -2.41 0.68 -9.84
N HIS A 112 -3.37 -0.24 -9.96
CA HIS A 112 -3.73 -1.14 -8.85
C HIS A 112 -2.58 -2.04 -8.39
N ILE A 113 -1.78 -2.56 -9.33
CA ILE A 113 -0.57 -3.34 -9.03
C ILE A 113 0.47 -2.47 -8.32
N GLY A 114 0.66 -1.23 -8.78
CA GLY A 114 1.53 -0.25 -8.14
C GLY A 114 1.10 0.04 -6.70
N ASN A 115 -0.19 0.27 -6.48
CA ASN A 115 -0.77 0.47 -5.15
C ASN A 115 -0.59 -0.74 -4.23
N ALA A 116 -0.80 -1.96 -4.76
CA ALA A 116 -0.60 -3.18 -3.99
C ALA A 116 0.88 -3.32 -3.55
N ARG A 117 1.82 -3.04 -4.46
CA ARG A 117 3.25 -3.04 -4.17
C ARG A 117 3.61 -1.99 -3.12
N GLU A 118 3.05 -0.80 -3.22
CA GLU A 118 3.25 0.29 -2.27
C GLU A 118 2.73 -0.09 -0.89
N ILE A 119 1.50 -0.62 -0.78
CA ILE A 119 0.94 -1.11 0.49
C ILE A 119 1.88 -2.13 1.13
N VAL A 120 2.32 -3.16 0.39
CA VAL A 120 3.19 -4.19 0.95
C VAL A 120 4.53 -3.62 1.40
N SER A 121 5.18 -2.83 0.54
CA SER A 121 6.53 -2.32 0.80
C SER A 121 6.53 -1.29 1.93
N TYR A 122 5.60 -0.33 1.88
CA TYR A 122 5.47 0.72 2.87
C TYR A 122 4.98 0.21 4.22
N PHE A 123 4.04 -0.74 4.24
CA PHE A 123 3.58 -1.33 5.50
C PHE A 123 4.73 -2.02 6.24
N VAL A 124 5.60 -2.77 5.54
CA VAL A 124 6.78 -3.40 6.16
C VAL A 124 7.75 -2.35 6.72
N LEU A 125 7.98 -1.25 6.00
CA LEU A 125 8.82 -0.16 6.48
C LEU A 125 8.24 0.48 7.75
N PHE A 126 6.94 0.74 7.77
CA PHE A 126 6.26 1.32 8.92
C PHE A 126 6.24 0.34 10.11
N GLU A 127 5.99 -0.94 9.87
CA GLU A 127 6.04 -1.99 10.91
C GLU A 127 7.43 -2.07 11.56
N ASP A 128 8.50 -2.03 10.78
CA ASP A 128 9.89 -2.05 11.28
C ASP A 128 10.22 -0.81 12.14
N ILE A 129 9.70 0.35 11.75
CA ILE A 129 9.85 1.59 12.53
C ILE A 129 9.10 1.47 13.84
N LEU A 130 7.84 1.03 13.82
CA LEU A 130 7.07 0.82 15.06
C LEU A 130 7.72 -0.20 15.98
N LYS A 131 8.28 -1.29 15.43
CA LYS A 131 9.07 -2.26 16.20
C LYS A 131 10.31 -1.63 16.84
N SER A 132 10.97 -0.72 16.14
CA SER A 132 12.12 0.03 16.67
C SER A 132 11.71 1.03 17.75
N VAL A 133 10.54 1.67 17.62
CA VAL A 133 9.94 2.50 18.69
C VAL A 133 9.66 1.65 19.92
N ILE A 134 9.00 0.50 19.75
CA ILE A 134 8.68 -0.43 20.84
C ILE A 134 9.95 -0.88 21.56
N GLU A 135 11.00 -1.24 20.82
CA GLU A 135 12.30 -1.60 21.38
C GLU A 135 12.93 -0.46 22.18
N GLN A 136 12.93 0.77 21.65
CA GLN A 136 13.46 1.95 22.35
C GLN A 136 12.72 2.22 23.67
N LEU A 137 11.42 1.93 23.71
CA LEU A 137 10.59 2.08 24.92
C LEU A 137 10.75 0.89 25.90
N GLY A 138 11.62 -0.09 25.60
CA GLY A 138 11.87 -1.27 26.44
C GLY A 138 10.91 -2.43 26.21
N GLY A 139 10.18 -2.43 25.11
CA GLY A 139 9.26 -3.50 24.70
C GLY A 139 9.89 -4.59 23.82
N ASN A 140 9.06 -5.53 23.38
CA ASN A 140 9.50 -6.65 22.54
C ASN A 140 9.49 -6.28 21.05
N ARG A 141 10.67 -6.02 20.45
CA ARG A 141 10.84 -5.80 18.99
C ARG A 141 10.21 -6.91 18.13
N ASN A 142 10.21 -8.14 18.63
CA ASN A 142 9.73 -9.32 17.92
C ASN A 142 8.25 -9.63 18.17
N ALA A 143 7.49 -8.69 18.74
CA ALA A 143 6.05 -8.82 18.88
C ALA A 143 5.39 -9.17 17.53
N ARG A 144 4.40 -10.05 17.56
CA ARG A 144 3.68 -10.43 16.35
C ARG A 144 2.91 -9.23 15.83
N ASN A 145 2.64 -9.23 14.53
CA ASN A 145 1.91 -8.13 13.91
C ASN A 145 0.58 -7.82 14.61
N SER A 146 -0.15 -8.85 15.08
CA SER A 146 -1.40 -8.70 15.83
C SER A 146 -1.26 -8.04 17.21
N GLU A 147 -0.05 -8.00 17.77
CA GLU A 147 0.24 -7.56 19.14
C GLU A 147 0.87 -6.16 19.19
N LEU A 148 1.37 -5.64 18.06
CA LEU A 148 2.20 -4.42 18.04
C LEU A 148 1.50 -3.18 18.62
N ILE A 149 0.22 -2.98 18.31
CA ILE A 149 -0.53 -1.83 18.83
C ILE A 149 -0.81 -1.97 20.33
N ASP A 150 -1.04 -3.19 20.81
CA ASP A 150 -1.23 -3.45 22.24
C ASP A 150 0.07 -3.23 23.03
N GLU A 151 1.20 -3.66 22.47
CA GLU A 151 2.52 -3.39 23.04
C GLU A 151 2.82 -1.89 23.07
N LEU A 152 2.57 -1.17 21.96
CA LEU A 152 2.72 0.28 21.93
C LEU A 152 1.86 0.94 23.02
N ARG A 153 0.58 0.58 23.13
CA ARG A 153 -0.34 1.13 24.14
C ARG A 153 0.18 0.95 25.56
N LYS A 154 0.68 -0.24 25.90
CA LYS A 154 1.23 -0.52 27.24
C LYS A 154 2.41 0.39 27.56
N LEU A 155 3.30 0.58 26.58
CA LEU A 155 4.54 1.35 26.74
C LEU A 155 4.29 2.86 26.83
N VAL A 156 3.26 3.36 26.13
CA VAL A 156 2.92 4.79 26.17
C VAL A 156 1.94 5.16 27.27
N ARG A 157 1.53 4.24 28.15
CA ARG A 157 0.47 4.46 29.16
C ARG A 157 0.65 5.71 30.01
N GLY A 158 1.88 6.08 30.36
CA GLY A 158 2.18 7.30 31.14
C GLY A 158 2.01 8.60 30.34
N LYS A 159 2.05 8.52 29.01
CA LYS A 159 1.91 9.64 28.06
C LYS A 159 0.69 9.49 27.14
N GLU A 160 -0.20 8.53 27.41
CA GLU A 160 -1.38 8.20 26.60
C GLU A 160 -2.27 9.44 26.37
N PRO A 161 -2.60 10.27 27.38
CA PRO A 161 -3.40 11.48 27.14
C PRO A 161 -2.73 12.45 26.15
N ALA A 162 -1.44 12.73 26.31
CA ALA A 162 -0.70 13.64 25.43
C ALA A 162 -0.57 13.07 24.00
N PHE A 163 -0.37 11.75 23.88
CA PHE A 163 -0.34 11.07 22.59
C PHE A 163 -1.68 11.18 21.85
N LEU A 164 -2.81 10.91 22.54
CA LEU A 164 -4.15 10.97 21.95
C LEU A 164 -4.59 12.40 21.64
N GLU A 165 -4.16 13.39 22.43
CA GLU A 165 -4.35 14.81 22.13
C GLU A 165 -3.57 15.22 20.86
N ALA A 166 -2.31 14.79 20.75
CA ALA A 166 -1.50 15.05 19.55
C ALA A 166 -2.10 14.36 18.29
N LEU A 167 -2.69 13.18 18.46
CA LEU A 167 -3.34 12.40 17.40
C LEU A 167 -4.66 13.02 16.94
N SER A 168 -5.52 13.40 17.87
CA SER A 168 -6.83 14.01 17.58
C SER A 168 -6.70 15.44 17.05
N SER A 169 -5.64 16.18 17.40
CA SER A 169 -5.37 17.51 16.84
C SER A 169 -4.99 17.49 15.35
N ARG A 170 -4.63 16.33 14.79
CA ARG A 170 -4.18 16.18 13.39
C ARG A 170 -4.98 15.15 12.59
N SER A 171 -5.89 14.43 13.23
CA SER A 171 -6.67 13.37 12.62
C SER A 171 -7.98 13.15 13.36
N GLN A 172 -8.88 12.37 12.77
CA GLN A 172 -10.12 11.93 13.45
C GLN A 172 -9.88 10.77 14.43
N ILE A 173 -8.62 10.35 14.61
CA ILE A 173 -8.27 9.25 15.50
C ILE A 173 -8.03 9.84 16.89
N ASP A 174 -8.91 9.51 17.83
CA ASP A 174 -8.91 10.00 19.20
C ASP A 174 -8.70 8.89 20.24
N ASP A 175 -8.69 7.63 19.79
CA ASP A 175 -8.61 6.47 20.67
C ASP A 175 -7.77 5.32 20.07
N PHE A 176 -7.21 4.49 20.95
CA PHE A 176 -6.40 3.32 20.57
C PHE A 176 -7.17 2.23 19.83
N SER A 177 -8.48 2.11 20.06
CA SER A 177 -9.27 1.10 19.38
C SER A 177 -9.51 1.45 17.90
N THR A 178 -9.50 2.73 17.53
CA THR A 178 -9.47 3.17 16.13
C THR A 178 -8.11 2.86 15.49
N ILE A 179 -6.99 3.12 16.18
CA ILE A 179 -5.64 2.70 15.74
C ILE A 179 -5.61 1.19 15.50
N TYR A 180 -6.14 0.41 16.44
CA TYR A 180 -6.18 -1.05 16.35
C TYR A 180 -7.00 -1.56 15.15
N LEU A 181 -8.15 -0.92 14.88
CA LEU A 181 -8.96 -1.27 13.71
C LEU A 181 -8.24 -0.97 12.39
N LEU A 182 -7.60 0.20 12.27
CA LEU A 182 -6.82 0.56 11.07
C LEU A 182 -5.63 -0.39 10.89
N TRP A 183 -4.90 -0.68 11.97
CA TRP A 183 -3.80 -1.64 11.93
C TRP A 183 -4.28 -3.01 11.44
N ARG A 184 -5.36 -3.55 12.03
CA ARG A 184 -5.94 -4.84 11.60
C ARG A 184 -6.41 -4.84 10.16
N TYR A 185 -7.00 -3.74 9.69
CA TYR A 185 -7.41 -3.58 8.30
C TYR A 185 -6.22 -3.69 7.36
N PHE A 186 -5.16 -2.90 7.59
CA PHE A 186 -3.97 -2.92 6.74
C PHE A 186 -3.20 -4.24 6.83
N SER A 187 -3.08 -4.83 8.02
CA SER A 187 -2.49 -6.16 8.18
C SER A 187 -3.23 -7.22 7.37
N ARG A 188 -4.56 -7.17 7.34
CA ARG A 188 -5.38 -8.11 6.57
C ARG A 188 -5.18 -7.95 5.07
N VAL A 189 -5.18 -6.70 4.58
CA VAL A 189 -4.90 -6.39 3.17
C VAL A 189 -3.49 -6.83 2.79
N ARG A 190 -2.48 -6.45 3.58
CA ARG A 190 -1.08 -6.84 3.34
C ARG A 190 -0.92 -8.35 3.30
N ASN A 191 -1.56 -9.09 4.21
CA ASN A 191 -1.45 -10.55 4.24
C ASN A 191 -2.05 -11.20 2.99
N LEU A 192 -3.20 -10.70 2.50
CA LEU A 192 -3.78 -11.15 1.23
C LEU A 192 -2.82 -10.91 0.06
N LEU A 193 -2.24 -9.71 -0.01
CA LEU A 193 -1.34 -9.34 -1.10
C LEU A 193 -0.04 -10.16 -1.08
N VAL A 194 0.51 -10.46 0.10
CA VAL A 194 1.77 -11.18 0.25
C VAL A 194 1.62 -12.69 0.07
N HIS A 195 0.57 -13.30 0.62
CA HIS A 195 0.43 -14.74 0.65
C HIS A 195 -0.39 -15.29 -0.52
N ASP A 196 -1.40 -14.54 -0.96
CA ASP A 196 -2.34 -14.98 -1.99
C ASP A 196 -2.29 -14.10 -3.24
N GLY A 197 -1.33 -13.17 -3.34
CA GLY A 197 -1.17 -12.28 -4.48
C GLY A 197 -2.35 -11.34 -4.74
N GLY A 198 -3.27 -11.19 -3.77
CA GLY A 198 -4.51 -10.41 -3.92
C GLY A 198 -5.77 -11.24 -4.22
N TYR A 199 -5.67 -12.55 -4.43
CA TYR A 199 -6.85 -13.41 -4.65
C TYR A 199 -7.52 -13.74 -3.32
N TYR A 200 -8.82 -13.46 -3.20
CA TYR A 200 -9.55 -13.68 -1.94
C TYR A 200 -10.59 -14.81 -2.04
N GLY A 201 -10.73 -15.54 -0.94
CA GLY A 201 -11.85 -16.46 -0.73
C GLY A 201 -13.08 -15.77 -0.10
N PRO A 202 -14.23 -16.47 -0.04
CA PRO A 202 -15.47 -15.94 0.56
C PRO A 202 -15.29 -15.50 2.02
N GLU A 203 -14.61 -16.31 2.83
CA GLU A 203 -14.35 -16.00 4.24
C GLU A 203 -13.52 -14.72 4.40
N TRP A 204 -12.49 -14.56 3.56
CA TRP A 204 -11.67 -13.36 3.61
C TRP A 204 -12.47 -12.12 3.28
N ARG A 205 -13.30 -12.20 2.23
CA ARG A 205 -14.18 -11.12 1.80
C ARG A 205 -15.15 -10.72 2.90
N GLU A 206 -15.82 -11.68 3.53
CA GLU A 206 -16.80 -11.40 4.56
C GLU A 206 -16.19 -10.62 5.73
N ASP A 207 -15.05 -11.09 6.23
CA ASP A 207 -14.32 -10.41 7.29
C ASP A 207 -13.77 -9.04 6.87
N TYR A 208 -13.27 -8.92 5.64
CA TYR A 208 -12.80 -7.66 5.09
C TYR A 208 -13.94 -6.63 5.10
N LEU A 209 -15.11 -7.01 4.60
CA LEU A 209 -16.29 -6.14 4.59
C LEU A 209 -16.78 -5.79 5.99
N LYS A 210 -16.71 -6.74 6.94
CA LYS A 210 -17.00 -6.45 8.36
C LYS A 210 -16.05 -5.38 8.92
N LEU A 211 -14.75 -5.54 8.71
CA LEU A 211 -13.73 -4.57 9.15
C LEU A 211 -13.92 -3.21 8.47
N LYS A 212 -14.13 -3.19 7.15
CA LYS A 212 -14.39 -2.00 6.35
C LYS A 212 -15.59 -1.22 6.91
N ARG A 213 -16.72 -1.90 7.15
CA ARG A 213 -17.92 -1.29 7.77
C ARG A 213 -17.68 -0.78 9.19
N SER A 214 -16.95 -1.52 10.01
CA SER A 214 -16.59 -1.07 11.36
C SER A 214 -15.75 0.21 11.34
N LEU A 215 -14.82 0.33 10.40
CA LEU A 215 -14.03 1.54 10.18
C LEU A 215 -14.89 2.69 9.66
N SER A 216 -15.69 2.48 8.62
CA SER A 216 -16.59 3.51 8.07
C SER A 216 -17.51 4.09 9.14
N ASN A 217 -18.18 3.23 9.93
CA ASN A 217 -19.07 3.67 11.00
C ASN A 217 -18.37 4.48 12.10
N ARG A 218 -17.07 4.28 12.27
CA ARG A 218 -16.27 5.00 13.26
C ARG A 218 -15.78 6.34 12.74
N LEU A 219 -15.31 6.37 11.50
CA LEU A 219 -14.84 7.58 10.82
C LEU A 219 -16.00 8.53 10.44
N LEU A 220 -17.18 8.01 10.11
CA LEU A 220 -18.39 8.81 9.82
C LEU A 220 -18.91 9.61 11.02
N LYS A 221 -18.57 9.22 12.25
CA LYS A 221 -18.97 9.96 13.46
C LYS A 221 -18.12 11.22 13.68
N ALA A 222 -17.12 11.47 12.85
CA ALA A 222 -16.23 12.61 12.97
C ALA A 222 -16.56 13.68 11.90
N ASP A 223 -16.73 14.92 12.35
CA ASP A 223 -17.30 16.08 11.62
C ASP A 223 -16.48 16.63 10.42
N TYR A 224 -15.64 15.83 9.74
CA TYR A 224 -14.80 16.33 8.63
C TYR A 224 -15.10 15.71 7.26
N ILE A 225 -15.18 16.60 6.26
CA ILE A 225 -15.55 16.36 4.85
C ILE A 225 -14.58 15.41 4.12
N GLN A 226 -13.28 15.41 4.46
CA GLN A 226 -12.28 14.55 3.78
C GLN A 226 -12.53 13.06 4.01
N PHE A 227 -13.12 12.67 5.15
CA PHE A 227 -13.47 11.28 5.45
C PHE A 227 -14.89 10.88 5.02
N HIS A 228 -15.76 11.83 4.69
CA HIS A 228 -17.04 11.52 4.06
C HIS A 228 -16.81 10.90 2.68
N SER A 229 -15.85 11.44 1.90
CA SER A 229 -15.43 10.81 0.63
C SER A 229 -14.81 9.41 0.82
N LEU A 230 -14.07 9.21 1.90
CA LEU A 230 -13.45 7.95 2.27
C LEU A 230 -14.50 6.91 2.71
N ALA A 231 -15.53 7.33 3.43
CA ALA A 231 -16.65 6.49 3.85
C ALA A 231 -17.59 6.14 2.69
N ASP A 232 -17.86 7.07 1.77
CA ASP A 232 -18.62 6.84 0.54
C ASP A 232 -17.89 5.88 -0.40
N GLU A 233 -16.56 6.02 -0.56
CA GLU A 233 -15.73 5.08 -1.31
C GLU A 233 -15.53 3.73 -0.58
N PHE A 234 -15.49 3.73 0.76
CA PHE A 234 -15.55 2.48 1.52
C PHE A 234 -16.91 1.77 1.34
N GLY A 235 -17.98 2.48 0.97
CA GLY A 235 -19.30 1.93 0.70
C GLY A 235 -19.39 1.14 -0.61
N ALA A 236 -18.54 1.45 -1.59
CA ALA A 236 -18.46 0.70 -2.84
C ALA A 236 -17.46 -0.46 -2.71
N ASP A 237 -17.88 -1.68 -3.04
CA ASP A 237 -17.00 -2.86 -3.16
C ASP A 237 -16.10 -2.79 -4.42
N ALA A 238 -15.74 -1.58 -4.87
CA ALA A 238 -15.01 -1.34 -6.12
C ALA A 238 -13.62 -1.98 -6.17
N GLU A 239 -13.02 -2.20 -4.99
CA GLU A 239 -11.74 -2.89 -4.83
C GLU A 239 -11.86 -4.41 -4.99
N LEU A 240 -13.07 -4.96 -4.91
CA LEU A 240 -13.32 -6.40 -4.99
C LEU A 240 -13.82 -6.76 -6.39
N GLN A 241 -12.91 -7.20 -7.26
CA GLN A 241 -13.20 -7.46 -8.66
C GLN A 241 -12.91 -8.92 -9.00
N ASN A 242 -13.95 -9.68 -9.37
CA ASN A 242 -13.81 -11.05 -9.89
C ASN A 242 -12.94 -11.99 -9.03
N GLY A 243 -13.01 -11.87 -7.69
CA GLY A 243 -12.21 -12.70 -6.77
C GLY A 243 -10.83 -12.13 -6.44
N PHE A 244 -10.53 -10.90 -6.88
CA PHE A 244 -9.26 -10.23 -6.67
C PHE A 244 -9.43 -8.87 -5.99
N TYR A 245 -8.52 -8.55 -5.06
CA TYR A 245 -8.47 -7.27 -4.39
C TYR A 245 -7.54 -6.28 -5.13
N SER A 246 -8.14 -5.23 -5.69
CA SER A 246 -7.48 -4.15 -6.42
C SER A 246 -7.49 -2.86 -5.58
N PRO A 247 -6.43 -2.56 -4.82
CA PRO A 247 -6.39 -1.38 -3.97
C PRO A 247 -6.43 -0.08 -4.79
N SER A 248 -7.23 0.87 -4.33
CA SER A 248 -7.27 2.22 -4.90
C SER A 248 -6.20 3.13 -4.28
N ASN A 249 -5.95 4.28 -4.92
CA ASN A 249 -5.05 5.30 -4.38
C ASN A 249 -5.52 5.80 -3.00
N LEU A 250 -6.82 5.75 -2.73
CA LEU A 250 -7.39 6.12 -1.45
C LEU A 250 -6.85 5.25 -0.30
N VAL A 251 -6.76 3.93 -0.52
CA VAL A 251 -6.25 2.98 0.48
C VAL A 251 -4.78 3.26 0.79
N VAL A 252 -3.99 3.52 -0.24
CA VAL A 252 -2.57 3.89 -0.12
C VAL A 252 -2.43 5.18 0.69
N ASN A 253 -3.19 6.22 0.33
CA ASN A 253 -3.18 7.49 1.03
C ASN A 253 -3.64 7.35 2.49
N LEU A 254 -4.61 6.48 2.77
CA LEU A 254 -5.05 6.20 4.13
C LEU A 254 -3.91 5.55 4.94
N LEU A 255 -3.15 4.63 4.37
CA LEU A 255 -1.98 4.01 5.03
C LEU A 255 -0.88 5.04 5.32
N HIS A 256 -0.56 5.88 4.34
CA HIS A 256 0.41 6.97 4.50
C HIS A 256 -0.03 7.95 5.59
N ASN A 257 -1.29 8.40 5.57
CA ASN A 257 -1.81 9.32 6.57
C ASN A 257 -1.86 8.68 7.97
N PHE A 258 -2.34 7.44 8.09
CA PHE A 258 -2.38 6.71 9.34
C PHE A 258 -0.99 6.59 9.98
N SER A 259 0.00 6.13 9.20
CA SER A 259 1.38 6.00 9.70
C SER A 259 2.00 7.34 10.07
N LYS A 260 1.80 8.38 9.25
CA LYS A 260 2.24 9.75 9.54
C LYS A 260 1.68 10.25 10.85
N VAL A 261 0.36 10.21 11.05
CA VAL A 261 -0.26 10.79 12.26
C VAL A 261 0.16 10.04 13.51
N VAL A 262 0.32 8.72 13.45
CA VAL A 262 0.85 7.94 14.58
C VAL A 262 2.28 8.40 14.92
N MET A 263 3.17 8.51 13.93
CA MET A 263 4.57 8.90 14.17
C MET A 263 4.73 10.35 14.61
N GLU A 264 3.97 11.28 14.02
CA GLU A 264 3.95 12.68 14.45
C GLU A 264 3.46 12.79 15.89
N SER A 265 2.42 12.05 16.26
CA SER A 265 1.91 12.05 17.63
C SER A 265 2.90 11.48 18.63
N LEU A 266 3.63 10.41 18.28
CA LEU A 266 4.71 9.87 19.12
C LEU A 266 5.81 10.93 19.34
N TYR A 267 6.20 11.64 18.29
CA TYR A 267 7.22 12.69 18.37
C TYR A 267 6.75 13.89 19.21
N LEU A 268 5.54 14.38 18.99
CA LEU A 268 5.00 15.58 19.66
C LEU A 268 4.62 15.37 21.12
N SER A 269 4.31 14.13 21.50
CA SER A 269 4.12 13.75 22.91
C SER A 269 5.45 13.42 23.60
N GLU A 270 6.59 13.70 22.95
CA GLU A 270 7.95 13.45 23.43
C GLU A 270 8.17 11.98 23.83
N ILE A 271 7.47 11.05 23.17
CA ILE A 271 7.65 9.60 23.39
C ILE A 271 8.91 9.12 22.66
N ILE A 272 9.15 9.64 21.46
CA ILE A 272 10.34 9.34 20.65
C ILE A 272 11.18 10.56 20.40
#